data_AF-A0A9X6FP53-F1
#
_entry.id   AF-A0A9X6FP53-F1
#
_cell.length_a   1.000
_cell.length_b   1.000
_cell.length_c   1.000
_cell.angle_alpha   90.00
_cell.angle_beta   90.00
_cell.angle_gamma   90.00
#
_symmetry.space_group_name_H-M   'P 1'
#
loop_
_entity.id
_entity.type
_entity.pdbx_description
1 polymer ?
#
loop_
_entity_poly.entity_id
_entity_poly.type
_entity_poly.pdbx_seq_one_letter_code
_entity_poly.pdbx_strand_id
1 'polypeptide(L)' 'MVSGLIVGLAFGLGALGAVVLGKLADVYSLQFIMLLCSCLPLIGLTSWLLPSDKKTIE' A
#
# COMPACT_ATOMS: atom_id res chain seq x y z
N MET A 1 -22.73 -5.18 5.85
CA MET A 1 -21.96 -6.42 5.57
C MET A 1 -20.81 -6.13 4.59
N VAL A 2 -19.83 -5.32 4.99
CA VAL A 2 -18.73 -4.88 4.10
C VAL A 2 -17.34 -5.36 4.58
N SER A 3 -17.25 -5.83 5.83
CA SER A 3 -15.99 -6.23 6.46
C SER A 3 -15.25 -7.33 5.71
N GLY A 4 -15.95 -8.39 5.26
CA GLY A 4 -15.30 -9.50 4.54
C GLY A 4 -14.66 -9.10 3.20
N LEU A 5 -15.33 -8.23 2.43
CA LEU A 5 -14.81 -7.77 1.13
C LEU A 5 -13.62 -6.82 1.30
N ILE A 6 -13.70 -5.88 2.25
CA ILE A 6 -12.60 -4.94 2.53
C ILE A 6 -11.38 -5.70 3.07
N VAL A 7 -11.56 -6.59 4.04
CA VAL A 7 -10.46 -7.38 4.60
C VAL A 7 -9.86 -8.31 3.53
N GLY A 8 -10.71 -8.97 2.74
CA GLY A 8 -10.27 -9.85 1.65
C GLY A 8 -9.46 -9.13 0.58
N LEU A 9 -9.94 -7.96 0.11
CA LEU A 9 -9.22 -7.15 -0.88
C LEU A 9 -7.92 -6.56 -0.31
N ALA A 10 -7.95 -6.04 0.91
CA ALA A 10 -6.75 -5.49 1.56
C ALA A 10 -5.67 -6.56 1.74
N PHE A 11 -6.04 -7.76 2.19
CA PHE A 11 -5.13 -8.89 2.31
C PHE A 11 -4.61 -9.36 0.93
N GLY A 12 -5.49 -9.46 -0.06
CA GLY A 12 -5.12 -9.85 -1.43
C GLY A 12 -4.12 -8.89 -2.08
N LEU A 13 -4.34 -7.57 -1.93
CA LEU A 13 -3.40 -6.53 -2.38
C LEU A 13 -2.06 -6.61 -1.65
N GLY A 14 -2.08 -6.91 -0.35
CA GLY A 14 -0.85 -7.15 0.43
C GLY A 14 -0.05 -8.36 -0.08
N ALA A 15 -0.73 -9.47 -0.37
CA ALA A 15 -0.09 -10.68 -0.92
C ALA A 15 0.50 -10.43 -2.32
N LEU A 16 -0.23 -9.72 -3.19
CA LEU A 16 0.28 -9.31 -4.51
C LEU A 16 1.54 -8.42 -4.37
N GLY A 17 1.50 -7.45 -3.46
CA GLY A 17 2.66 -6.59 -3.16
C GLY A 17 3.87 -7.39 -2.68
N ALA A 18 3.67 -8.38 -1.81
CA ALA A 18 4.76 -9.23 -1.31
C ALA A 18 5.43 -10.05 -2.43
N VAL A 19 4.66 -10.60 -3.37
CA VAL A 19 5.21 -11.35 -4.52
C VAL A 19 6.01 -10.43 -5.44
N VAL A 20 5.47 -9.25 -5.76
CA VAL A 20 6.14 -8.28 -6.63
C VAL A 20 7.44 -7.77 -5.97
N LEU A 21 7.40 -7.37 -4.70
CA LEU A 21 8.57 -6.90 -3.97
C LEU A 21 9.60 -8.02 -3.75
N GLY A 22 9.17 -9.25 -3.53
CA GLY A 22 10.07 -10.41 -3.42
C GLY A 22 10.84 -10.67 -4.71
N LYS A 23 10.15 -10.62 -5.86
CA LYS A 23 10.80 -10.70 -7.17
C LYS A 23 11.76 -9.53 -7.43
N LEU A 24 11.42 -8.34 -6.94
CA LEU A 24 12.28 -7.17 -7.03
C LEU A 24 13.52 -7.30 -6.11
N ALA A 25 13.38 -7.94 -4.95
CA ALA A 25 14.48 -8.19 -4.01
C ALA A 25 15.52 -9.17 -4.59
N ASP A 26 15.11 -10.16 -5.36
CA ASP A 26 16.03 -11.06 -6.08
C ASP A 26 16.91 -10.30 -7.08
N VAL A 27 16.39 -9.24 -7.72
CA VAL A 27 17.11 -8.46 -8.74
C VAL A 27 17.94 -7.34 -8.14
N TYR A 28 17.42 -6.63 -7.13
CA TYR A 28 18.02 -5.40 -6.59
C TYR A 28 18.70 -5.57 -5.21
N SER A 29 18.75 -6.79 -4.69
CA SER A 29 19.19 -7.12 -3.32
C SER A 29 18.20 -6.73 -2.23
N LEU A 30 18.20 -7.54 -1.16
CA LEU A 30 17.31 -7.43 0.00
C LEU A 30 17.48 -6.10 0.75
N GLN A 31 18.71 -5.58 0.81
CA GLN A 31 19.02 -4.30 1.47
C GLN A 31 18.32 -3.12 0.81
N PHE A 32 18.27 -3.08 -0.53
CA PHE A 32 17.61 -2.01 -1.28
C PHE A 32 16.10 -2.01 -1.04
N ILE A 33 15.47 -3.19 -1.04
CA ILE A 33 14.02 -3.32 -0.80
C ILE A 33 13.64 -2.98 0.64
N MET A 34 14.47 -3.31 1.64
CA MET A 34 14.22 -2.87 3.02
C MET A 34 14.23 -1.35 3.15
N LEU A 35 15.20 -0.68 2.51
CA LEU A 35 15.26 0.79 2.49
C LEU A 35 14.03 1.39 1.78
N LEU A 36 13.63 0.80 0.64
CA LEU A 36 12.47 1.24 -0.13
C LEU A 36 11.16 1.06 0.64
N CYS A 37 10.95 -0.10 1.26
CA CYS A 37 9.77 -0.41 2.07
C CYS A 37 9.69 0.51 3.30
N SER A 38 10.82 0.91 3.87
CA SER A 38 10.83 1.91 4.97
C SER A 38 10.28 3.28 4.55
N CYS A 39 10.25 3.60 3.26
CA CYS A 39 9.69 4.85 2.72
C CYS A 39 8.21 4.73 2.31
N LEU A 40 7.70 3.51 2.08
CA LEU A 40 6.28 3.28 1.74
C LEU A 40 5.28 3.87 2.76
N PRO A 41 5.50 3.78 4.08
CA PRO A 41 4.65 4.41 5.10
C PRO A 41 4.50 5.93 4.92
N LEU A 42 5.52 6.61 4.38
CA LEU A 42 5.48 8.05 4.10
C LEU A 42 4.41 8.39 3.05
N ILE A 43 4.23 7.51 2.06
CA ILE A 43 3.17 7.62 1.04
C ILE A 43 1.80 7.43 1.70
N GLY A 44 1.70 6.45 2.61
CA GLY A 44 0.48 6.25 3.42
C GLY A 44 0.13 7.47 4.27
N LEU A 45 1.14 8.13 4.85
CA LEU A 45 0.95 9.36 5.61
C LEU A 45 0.42 10.51 4.74
N THR A 46 0.81 10.56 3.46
CA THR A 46 0.28 11.55 2.51
C THR A 46 -1.23 11.38 2.26
N SER A 47 -1.79 10.19 2.49
CA SER A 47 -3.25 9.96 2.46
C SER A 47 -4.00 10.80 3.51
N TRP A 48 -3.35 11.14 4.63
CA TRP A 48 -3.92 12.06 5.62
C TRP A 48 -4.06 13.48 5.06
N LEU A 49 -3.11 13.90 4.22
CA LEU A 49 -3.10 15.24 3.61
C LEU A 49 -4.09 15.34 2.45
N LEU A 50 -4.76 14.23 2.09
CA LEU A 50 -5.75 14.25 1.03
C LEU A 50 -6.89 15.19 1.42
N PRO A 51 -7.16 16.25 0.64
CA PRO A 51 -8.20 17.21 0.97
C PRO A 51 -9.54 16.48 1.06
N SER A 52 -10.22 16.66 2.19
CA SER A 52 -11.53 16.07 2.44
C SER A 52 -12.47 16.35 1.26
N ASP A 53 -13.28 15.36 0.93
CA ASP A 53 -14.25 15.38 -0.15
C ASP A 53 -15.06 16.67 -0.02
N LYS A 54 -14.80 17.64 -0.90
CA LYS A 54 -15.63 18.83 -0.98
C LYS A 54 -17.01 18.29 -1.32
N LYS A 55 -17.96 18.37 -0.38
CA LYS A 55 -19.38 18.14 -0.66
C LYS A 55 -19.74 19.04 -1.83
N THR A 56 -19.77 18.50 -3.03
CA THR A 56 -20.67 19.02 -4.06
C THR A 56 -22.05 18.76 -3.48
N ILE A 57 -22.68 19.84 -3.01
CA ILE A 57 -24.06 19.84 -2.58
C ILE A 57 -24.87 19.48 -3.83
N GLU A 58 -25.42 18.27 -3.84
CA GLU A 58 -26.66 17.94 -4.54
C GLU A 58 -27.74 17.70 -3.48
#